data_AF-A0A939QC56-F1
#
_entry.id   AF-A0A939QC56-F1
#
_cell.length_a   1.000
_cell.length_b   1.000
_cell.length_c   1.000
_cell.angle_alpha   90.00
_cell.angle_beta   90.00
_cell.angle_gamma   90.00
#
_symmetry.space_group_name_H-M   'P 1'
#
loop_
_entity.id
_entity.type
_entity.pdbx_description
1 polymer ?
#
loop_
_entity_poly.entity_id
_entity_poly.type
_entity_poly.pdbx_seq_one_letter_code
_entity_poly.pdbx_strand_id
1 'polypeptide(L)'
;MHAPLLTPGRAVIAAVPVVGFFATPFLPFAIEPTLWLGLPAPLWWAAGLVILTVLSLQLIESMYLRRGGRERDAAERERLATHQIEVLRAERIAAETEEGIR
;
A
#
# COMPACT_ATOMS: atom_id res chain seq x y z
N MET A 1 -2.05 -0.46 16.97
CA MET A 1 -2.03 -1.03 15.60
C MET A 1 -0.75 -0.61 14.92
N HIS A 2 0.21 -1.52 14.71
CA HIS A 2 1.38 -1.24 13.88
C HIS A 2 1.08 -1.77 12.48
N ALA A 3 0.90 -0.89 11.50
CA ALA A 3 0.68 -1.31 10.12
C ALA A 3 1.91 -2.11 9.64
N PRO A 4 1.79 -3.42 9.33
CA PRO A 4 2.93 -4.26 8.95
C PRO A 4 3.62 -3.79 7.66
N LEU A 5 2.99 -2.88 6.92
CA LEU A 5 3.53 -2.16 5.76
C LEU A 5 4.71 -1.24 6.11
N LEU A 6 4.78 -0.70 7.34
CA LEU A 6 5.78 0.29 7.78
C LEU A 6 7.02 -0.35 8.43
N THR A 7 7.45 -1.52 7.95
CA THR A 7 8.79 -1.99 8.36
C THR A 7 9.84 -1.05 7.74
N PRO A 8 10.92 -0.65 8.44
CA PRO A 8 11.88 0.33 7.93
C PRO A 8 12.40 0.04 6.52
N GLY A 9 12.69 -1.24 6.23
CA GLY A 9 13.14 -1.65 4.89
C GLY A 9 12.08 -1.48 3.79
N ARG A 10 10.79 -1.68 4.08
CA ARG A 10 9.69 -1.48 3.12
C ARG A 10 9.44 0.00 2.87
N ALA A 11 9.57 0.83 3.92
CA ALA A 11 9.45 2.28 3.81
C ALA A 11 10.55 2.87 2.92
N VAL A 12 11.79 2.38 3.05
CA VAL A 12 12.91 2.80 2.17
C VAL A 12 12.62 2.44 0.72
N ILE A 13 12.14 1.23 0.42
CA ILE A 13 11.80 0.82 -0.95
C ILE A 13 10.65 1.67 -1.51
N ALA A 14 9.61 1.93 -0.72
CA ALA A 14 8.48 2.76 -1.15
C ALA A 14 8.87 4.23 -1.37
N ALA A 15 9.92 4.71 -0.69
CA ALA A 15 10.41 6.08 -0.83
C ALA A 15 11.18 6.32 -2.14
N VAL A 16 11.66 5.28 -2.81
CA VAL A 16 12.46 5.41 -4.04
C VAL A 16 11.76 6.23 -5.14
N PRO A 17 10.49 5.94 -5.54
CA PRO A 17 9.79 6.79 -6.52
C PRO A 17 9.52 8.21 -6.02
N VAL A 18 9.33 8.39 -4.71
CA VAL A 18 9.13 9.72 -4.09
C VAL A 18 10.40 10.57 -4.23
N VAL A 19 11.56 9.99 -3.92
CA VAL A 19 12.86 10.65 -4.12
C VAL A 19 13.07 10.99 -5.60
N GLY A 20 12.72 10.06 -6.51
CA GLY A 20 12.74 10.33 -7.94
C GLY A 20 11.86 11.53 -8.32
N PHE A 21 10.63 11.61 -7.80
CA PHE A 21 9.76 12.75 -8.04
C PHE A 21 10.40 14.08 -7.58
N PHE A 22 10.98 14.13 -6.38
CA PHE A 22 11.66 15.32 -5.87
C PHE A 22 12.97 15.66 -6.59
N ALA A 23 13.57 14.71 -7.32
CA ALA A 23 14.73 14.97 -8.16
C ALA A 23 14.36 15.74 -9.45
N THR A 24 13.09 15.70 -9.88
CA THR A 24 12.61 16.30 -11.13
C THR A 24 13.06 17.75 -11.39
N PRO A 25 12.95 18.72 -10.45
CA PRO A 25 13.37 20.11 -10.70
C PRO A 25 14.88 20.29 -10.87
N PHE A 26 15.69 19.31 -10.47
CA PHE A 26 17.15 19.35 -10.57
C PHE A 26 17.67 18.70 -11.87
N LEU A 27 16.77 18.20 -12.72
CA LEU A 27 17.15 17.55 -13.97
C LEU A 27 17.34 18.57 -15.10
N PRO A 28 18.24 18.31 -16.06
CA PRO A 28 18.51 19.25 -17.16
C PRO A 28 17.27 19.66 -17.94
N PHE A 29 16.31 18.75 -18.11
CA PHE A 29 15.08 19.01 -18.84
C PHE A 29 14.11 19.99 -18.13
N ALA A 30 14.33 20.27 -16.83
CA ALA A 30 13.56 21.25 -16.09
C ALA A 30 14.04 22.68 -16.36
N ILE A 31 15.26 22.83 -16.87
CA ILE A 31 15.87 24.12 -17.19
C ILE A 31 15.78 24.39 -18.68
N GLU A 32 16.09 23.39 -19.51
CA GLU A 32 16.10 23.51 -20.97
C GLU A 32 15.38 22.36 -21.67
N PRO A 33 14.73 22.59 -22.83
CA PRO A 33 14.13 21.51 -23.61
C PRO A 33 15.19 20.53 -24.09
N THR A 34 15.20 19.32 -23.54
CA THR A 34 16.16 18.27 -23.93
C THR A 34 15.46 17.05 -24.52
N LEU A 35 16.12 16.43 -25.49
CA LEU A 35 15.67 15.21 -26.16
C LEU A 35 16.59 14.06 -25.78
N TRP A 36 16.00 12.93 -25.40
CA TRP A 36 16.71 11.66 -25.22
C TRP A 36 16.18 10.66 -26.25
N LEU A 37 17.09 10.07 -27.05
CA LEU A 37 16.75 9.09 -28.08
C LEU A 37 15.63 9.57 -29.04
N GLY A 38 15.62 10.86 -29.38
CA GLY A 38 14.63 11.46 -30.28
C GLY A 38 13.26 11.79 -29.65
N LEU A 39 13.06 11.52 -28.35
CA LEU A 39 11.84 11.87 -27.63
C LEU A 39 12.13 12.93 -26.54
N PRO A 40 11.15 13.74 -26.15
CA PRO A 40 11.28 14.63 -25.00
C PRO A 40 11.76 13.89 -23.76
N ALA A 41 12.87 14.35 -23.16
CA ALA A 41 13.44 13.78 -21.95
C ALA A 41 12.44 13.64 -20.78
N PRO A 42 11.46 14.55 -20.58
CA PRO A 42 10.42 14.36 -19.56
C PRO A 42 9.60 13.07 -19.74
N LEU A 43 9.39 12.60 -20.97
CA LEU A 43 8.66 11.34 -21.23
C LEU A 43 9.45 10.13 -20.78
N TRP A 44 10.75 10.10 -21.08
CA TRP A 44 11.65 9.06 -20.58
C TRP A 44 11.73 9.04 -19.06
N TRP A 45 11.81 10.23 -18.44
CA TRP A 45 11.81 10.35 -16.99
C TRP A 45 10.52 9.84 -16.38
N ALA A 46 9.37 10.25 -16.91
CA ALA A 46 8.06 9.78 -16.45
C ALA A 46 7.92 8.27 -16.59
N ALA A 47 8.33 7.69 -17.72
CA ALA A 47 8.35 6.23 -17.92
C ALA A 47 9.25 5.54 -16.89
N GLY A 48 10.44 6.09 -16.63
CA GLY A 48 11.34 5.62 -15.59
C GLY A 48 10.71 5.64 -14.20
N LEU A 49 10.03 6.72 -13.82
CA LEU A 49 9.32 6.83 -12.54
C LEU A 49 8.18 5.82 -12.40
N VAL A 50 7.44 5.56 -13.48
CA VAL A 50 6.38 4.53 -13.48
C VAL A 50 6.99 3.15 -13.26
N ILE A 51 8.03 2.80 -14.03
CA ILE A 51 8.75 1.52 -13.87
C ILE A 51 9.27 1.38 -12.45
N LEU A 52 9.89 2.43 -11.91
CA LEU A 52 10.44 2.45 -10.56
C LEU A 52 9.35 2.24 -9.50
N THR A 53 8.18 2.85 -9.68
CA THR A 53 7.02 2.67 -8.80
C THR A 53 6.54 1.23 -8.83
N VAL A 54 6.34 0.66 -10.01
CA VAL A 54 5.89 -0.72 -10.18
C VAL A 54 6.90 -1.70 -9.58
N LEU A 55 8.19 -1.53 -9.84
CA LEU A 55 9.25 -2.36 -9.27
C LEU A 55 9.30 -2.26 -7.74
N SER A 56 9.16 -1.05 -7.19
CA SER A 56 9.14 -0.84 -5.73
C SER A 56 7.97 -1.59 -5.08
N LEU A 57 6.78 -1.52 -5.70
CA LEU A 57 5.60 -2.26 -5.23
C LEU A 57 5.81 -3.77 -5.33
N GLN A 58 6.31 -4.28 -6.46
CA GLN A 58 6.58 -5.71 -6.64
C GLN A 58 7.61 -6.23 -5.64
N LEU A 59 8.66 -5.46 -5.33
CA LEU A 59 9.64 -5.81 -4.31
C LEU A 59 9.01 -5.87 -2.92
N ILE A 60 8.17 -4.89 -2.57
CA ILE A 60 7.46 -4.87 -1.29
C ILE A 60 6.52 -6.06 -1.16
N GLU A 61 5.76 -6.37 -2.21
CA GLU A 61 4.86 -7.51 -2.26
C GLU A 61 5.60 -8.84 -2.18
N SER A 62 6.69 -9.00 -2.93
CA SER A 62 7.53 -10.19 -2.88
C SER A 62 8.11 -10.41 -1.47
N MET A 63 8.63 -9.37 -0.83
CA MET A 63 9.11 -9.46 0.56
C MET A 63 7.98 -9.78 1.54
N TYR A 64 6.78 -9.24 1.30
CA TYR A 64 5.60 -9.50 2.11
C TYR A 64 5.16 -10.97 2.03
N LEU A 65 5.03 -11.50 0.81
CA LEU A 65 4.66 -12.88 0.57
C LEU A 65 5.71 -13.85 1.12
N ARG A 66 7.02 -13.57 0.95
CA ARG A 66 8.10 -14.38 1.53
C ARG A 66 8.07 -14.45 3.05
N ARG A 67 7.48 -13.48 3.74
CA ARG A 67 7.36 -13.45 5.21
C ARG A 67 6.04 -14.05 5.73
N GLY A 68 5.31 -14.77 4.88
CA GLY A 68 4.03 -15.38 5.24
C GLY A 68 2.89 -14.37 5.36
N GLY A 69 3.00 -13.21 4.69
CA GLY A 69 1.99 -12.16 4.75
C GLY A 69 0.57 -12.66 4.42
N ARG A 70 0.45 -13.56 3.43
CA ARG A 70 -0.83 -14.13 3.00
C ARG A 70 -1.54 -14.93 4.10
N GLU A 71 -0.78 -15.63 4.94
CA GLU A 71 -1.33 -16.39 6.08
C GLU A 71 -1.79 -15.44 7.19
N ARG A 72 -1.04 -14.34 7.40
CA ARG A 72 -1.40 -13.30 8.37
C ARG A 72 -2.69 -12.58 7.98
N ASP A 73 -2.85 -12.24 6.70
CA ASP A 73 -4.10 -11.62 6.20
C ASP A 73 -5.30 -12.54 6.35
N ALA A 74 -5.12 -13.84 6.10
CA ALA A 74 -6.19 -14.83 6.28
C ALA A 74 -6.61 -14.92 7.76
N ALA A 75 -5.65 -15.00 8.68
CA ALA A 75 -5.91 -15.04 10.11
C ALA A 75 -6.56 -13.73 10.63
N GLU A 76 -6.17 -12.58 10.09
CA GLU A 76 -6.78 -11.30 10.46
C GLU A 76 -8.22 -11.19 9.97
N ARG A 77 -8.51 -11.63 8.74
CA ARG A 77 -9.89 -11.70 8.21
C ARG A 77 -10.77 -12.62 9.04
N GLU A 78 -10.26 -13.77 9.45
CA GLU A 78 -10.99 -14.71 10.31
C GLU A 78 -11.33 -14.08 11.67
N ARG A 79 -10.35 -13.44 12.33
CA ARG A 79 -10.58 -12.70 13.58
C ARG A 79 -11.65 -11.63 13.45
N LEU A 80 -11.61 -10.86 12.37
CA LEU A 80 -12.61 -9.81 12.12
C LEU A 80 -14.00 -10.39 11.88
N ALA A 81 -14.11 -11.51 11.16
CA ALA A 81 -15.38 -12.21 10.96
C ALA A 81 -15.95 -12.75 12.28
N THR A 82 -15.11 -13.36 13.14
CA THR A 82 -15.54 -13.82 14.46
C THR A 82 -16.07 -12.67 15.31
N HIS A 83 -15.34 -11.54 15.35
CA HIS A 83 -15.77 -10.37 16.10
C HIS A 83 -17.10 -9.79 15.59
N GLN A 84 -17.32 -9.75 14.27
CA GLN A 84 -18.60 -9.31 13.71
C GLN A 84 -19.76 -10.21 14.13
N ILE A 85 -19.55 -11.54 14.14
CA ILE A 85 -20.57 -12.50 14.59
C ILE A 85 -20.90 -12.30 16.06
N GLU A 86 -19.90 -12.05 16.91
CA GLU A 86 -20.11 -11.79 18.34
C GLU A 86 -20.92 -10.51 18.58
N VAL A 87 -20.62 -9.44 17.85
CA VAL A 87 -21.37 -8.18 17.92
C VAL A 87 -22.84 -8.39 17.51
N LEU A 88 -23.07 -9.03 16.37
CA LEU A 88 -24.44 -9.32 15.89
C LEU A 88 -25.22 -10.20 16.87
N ARG A 89 -24.55 -11.16 17.52
CA ARG A 89 -25.17 -12.00 18.55
C ARG A 89 -25.54 -11.17 19.78
N ALA A 90 -24.66 -10.28 20.23
CA ALA A 90 -24.94 -9.40 21.37
C ALA A 90 -26.12 -8.46 21.09
N GLU A 91 -26.18 -7.87 19.89
CA GLU A 91 -27.30 -7.03 19.45
C GLU A 91 -28.61 -7.81 19.43
N ARG A 92 -28.61 -9.05 18.91
CA ARG A 92 -29.80 -9.91 18.90
C ARG A 92 -30.32 -10.19 20.31
N ILE A 93 -29.43 -10.53 21.25
CA ILE A 93 -29.80 -10.83 22.64
C ILE A 93 -30.36 -9.59 23.34
N ALA A 94 -29.79 -8.41 23.08
CA ALA A 94 -30.29 -7.15 23.62
C ALA A 94 -31.73 -6.87 23.12
N ALA A 95 -31.98 -7.04 21.82
CA ALA A 95 -33.30 -6.85 21.22
C ALA A 95 -34.35 -7.82 21.79
N GLU A 96 -34.00 -9.10 21.97
CA GLU A 96 -34.90 -10.09 22.59
C GLU A 96 -35.21 -9.78 24.06
N THR A 97 -34.24 -9.20 24.78
CA THR A 97 -34.44 -8.78 26.18
C THR A 97 -35.36 -7.56 26.26
N GLU A 98 -35.26 -6.63 25.32
CA GLU A 98 -36.16 -5.47 25.24
C GLU A 98 -37.60 -5.86 24.83
N GLU A 99 -37.76 -6.85 23.94
CA GLU A 99 -39.08 -7.36 23.52
C GLU A 99 -39.74 -8.25 24.58
N GLY A 100 -38.95 -9.02 25.36
CA GLY A 100 -39.44 -9.91 26.41
C GLY A 100 -39.88 -9.23 27.72
N ILE A 101 -39.66 -7.92 27.85
CA ILE A 101 -40.16 -7.08 28.96
C ILE A 101 -41.39 -6.31 28.45
N ARG A 102 -42.46 -7.03 28.09
CA ARG A 102 -43.80 -6.48 27.87
C ARG A 102 -44.86 -7.43 28.38
#